data_AF-A0AAV9QBT9-F1
#
_entry.id   AF-A0AAV9QBT9-F1
#
_cell.length_a   1.000
_cell.length_b   1.000
_cell.length_c   1.000
_cell.angle_alpha   90.00
_cell.angle_beta   90.00
_cell.angle_gamma   90.00
#
_symmetry.space_group_name_H-M   'P 1'
#
loop_
_entity.id
_entity.type
_entity.pdbx_description
1 polymer ?
#
loop_
_entity_poly.entity_id
_entity_poly.type
_entity_poly.pdbx_seq_one_letter_code
_entity_poly.pdbx_strand_id
1 'polypeptide(L)'
;MSLGKYTHPATYPSLSDQEISVVHKIHDFTEKYFQDPRFDASHDFDHVRRVVNNALAILENEEEGRKRRALPALNPLNVILGALLHDVEDKKYITSDSKESPLAKAILDAGMSEEYAEQLKLLVASVSYSSEIKNPQRVRDLLEVIPELAIVQDADRLDAIGAIGIGRCFTFGGAKGARSLADSIQHFDDKLLKLEAMMKTESGKAMATERSRRIREFVGWWQDEIGQ
;
A
#
# COMPACT_ATOMS: atom_id res chain seq x y z
N MET A 1 8.66 23.70 -7.52
CA MET A 1 7.79 23.14 -6.47
C MET A 1 8.61 22.12 -5.70
N SER A 2 8.85 22.32 -4.40
CA SER A 2 9.55 21.33 -3.59
C SER A 2 8.60 20.14 -3.40
N LEU A 3 8.76 19.09 -4.21
CA LEU A 3 8.27 17.76 -3.87
C LEU A 3 8.69 17.49 -2.42
N GLY A 4 7.73 17.21 -1.53
CA GLY A 4 8.03 16.89 -0.14
C GLY A 4 9.14 15.84 -0.12
N LYS A 5 10.22 16.11 0.62
CA LYS A 5 11.39 15.23 0.64
C LYS A 5 10.92 13.85 1.04
N TYR A 6 10.99 12.89 0.13
CA TYR A 6 10.85 11.49 0.47
C TYR A 6 11.91 11.17 1.52
N THR A 7 11.46 10.76 2.69
CA THR A 7 12.32 10.36 3.79
C THR A 7 12.53 8.87 3.68
N HIS A 8 13.79 8.44 3.55
CA HIS A 8 14.10 7.02 3.44
C HIS A 8 13.61 6.26 4.68
N PRO A 9 12.89 5.13 4.54
CA PRO A 9 12.25 4.45 5.67
C PRO A 9 13.23 3.92 6.72
N ALA A 10 14.50 3.68 6.35
CA ALA A 10 15.55 3.29 7.30
C ALA A 10 15.90 4.39 8.33
N THR A 11 15.36 5.60 8.18
CA THR A 11 15.52 6.67 9.18
C THR A 11 14.45 6.65 10.26
N TYR A 12 13.54 5.66 10.26
CA TYR A 12 12.49 5.55 11.26
C TYR A 12 13.09 5.39 12.68
N PRO A 13 12.74 6.24 13.67
CA PRO A 13 13.55 6.41 14.89
C PRO A 13 13.73 5.19 15.80
N SER A 14 12.83 4.20 15.74
CA SER A 14 12.85 3.04 16.65
C SER A 14 13.44 1.78 16.03
N LEU A 15 14.04 1.87 14.83
CA LEU A 15 14.75 0.76 14.22
C LEU A 15 16.13 0.58 14.87
N SER A 16 16.52 -0.66 15.13
CA SER A 16 17.88 -1.03 15.48
C SER A 16 18.83 -0.97 14.28
N ASP A 17 20.15 -0.94 14.52
CA ASP A 17 21.15 -0.92 13.44
C ASP A 17 21.01 -2.10 12.45
N GLN A 18 20.64 -3.27 12.96
CA GLN A 18 20.37 -4.45 12.13
C GLN A 18 19.14 -4.21 11.24
N GLU A 19 18.06 -3.67 11.80
CA GLU A 19 16.83 -3.38 11.07
C GLU A 19 17.04 -2.27 10.02
N ILE A 20 17.81 -1.24 10.34
CA ILE A 20 18.21 -0.18 9.40
C ILE A 20 18.91 -0.80 8.19
N SER A 21 19.87 -1.71 8.43
CA SER A 21 20.58 -2.43 7.37
C SER A 21 19.64 -3.29 6.51
N VAL A 22 18.70 -4.00 7.13
CA VAL A 22 17.66 -4.78 6.43
C VAL A 22 16.79 -3.86 5.55
N VAL A 23 16.31 -2.74 6.10
CA VAL A 23 15.46 -1.79 5.36
C VAL A 23 16.20 -1.22 4.14
N HIS A 24 17.49 -0.88 4.27
CA HIS A 24 18.29 -0.46 3.12
C HIS A 24 18.36 -1.52 2.01
N LYS A 25 18.69 -2.77 2.37
CA LYS A 25 18.78 -3.86 1.39
C LYS A 25 17.43 -4.13 0.70
N ILE A 26 16.34 -4.13 1.46
CA ILE A 26 15.00 -4.35 0.90
C ILE A 26 14.56 -3.17 0.04
N HIS A 27 14.82 -1.93 0.46
CA HIS A 27 14.55 -0.75 -0.36
C HIS A 27 15.28 -0.82 -1.71
N ASP A 28 16.58 -1.10 -1.71
CA ASP A 28 17.40 -1.21 -2.93
C ASP A 28 16.93 -2.37 -3.82
N PHE A 29 16.55 -3.50 -3.22
CA PHE A 29 15.95 -4.61 -3.95
C PHE A 29 14.64 -4.19 -4.62
N THR A 30 13.72 -3.59 -3.86
CA THR A 30 12.42 -3.14 -4.36
C THR A 30 12.57 -2.12 -5.47
N GLU A 31 13.43 -1.11 -5.30
CA GLU A 31 13.68 -0.09 -6.33
C GLU A 31 14.15 -0.74 -7.64
N LYS A 32 15.12 -1.65 -7.57
CA LYS A 32 15.60 -2.40 -8.75
C LYS A 32 14.51 -3.29 -9.35
N TYR A 33 13.69 -3.92 -8.51
CA TYR A 33 12.62 -4.81 -8.95
C TYR A 33 11.60 -4.08 -9.83
N PHE A 34 11.22 -2.86 -9.43
CA PHE A 34 10.23 -2.04 -10.16
C PHE A 34 10.84 -1.22 -11.32
N GLN A 35 12.13 -1.33 -11.61
CA GLN A 35 12.74 -0.78 -12.84
C GLN A 35 12.47 -1.64 -14.08
N ASP A 36 11.96 -2.87 -13.92
CA ASP A 36 11.62 -3.74 -15.03
C ASP A 36 10.48 -3.14 -15.88
N PRO A 37 10.62 -3.02 -17.22
CA PRO A 37 9.60 -2.46 -18.11
C PRO A 37 8.23 -3.15 -18.07
N ARG A 38 8.11 -4.33 -17.45
CA ARG A 38 6.82 -5.00 -17.24
C ARG A 38 5.89 -4.24 -16.30
N PHE A 39 6.42 -3.37 -15.43
CA PHE A 39 5.63 -2.53 -14.54
C PHE A 39 5.20 -1.25 -15.25
N ASP A 40 3.92 -0.92 -15.13
CA ASP A 40 3.37 0.32 -15.69
C ASP A 40 3.38 1.45 -14.64
N ALA A 41 3.14 2.69 -15.08
CA ALA A 41 3.16 3.88 -14.24
C ALA A 41 2.13 3.87 -13.08
N SER A 42 1.23 2.87 -13.03
CA SER A 42 0.31 2.72 -11.90
C SER A 42 0.87 1.82 -10.78
N HIS A 43 1.95 1.08 -11.05
CA HIS A 43 2.61 0.12 -10.15
C HIS A 43 4.15 0.25 -10.20
N ASP A 44 4.65 1.49 -10.27
CA ASP A 44 6.07 1.79 -10.26
C ASP A 44 6.62 1.96 -8.83
N PHE A 45 7.93 2.18 -8.72
CA PHE A 45 8.54 2.43 -7.41
C PHE A 45 8.00 3.69 -6.73
N ASP A 46 7.52 4.69 -7.48
CA ASP A 46 6.92 5.89 -6.90
C ASP A 46 5.58 5.58 -6.22
N HIS A 47 4.79 4.62 -6.72
CA HIS A 47 3.65 4.07 -5.99
C HIS A 47 4.10 3.48 -4.63
N VAL A 48 5.09 2.60 -4.64
CA VAL A 48 5.61 1.97 -3.41
C VAL A 48 6.08 3.03 -2.41
N ARG A 49 6.81 4.07 -2.86
CA ARG A 49 7.27 5.17 -2.00
C ARG A 49 6.12 5.93 -1.35
N ARG A 50 5.03 6.18 -2.08
CA ARG A 50 3.83 6.83 -1.52
C ARG A 50 3.11 5.93 -0.51
N VAL A 51 3.05 4.63 -0.77
CA VAL A 51 2.50 3.64 0.18
C VAL A 51 3.34 3.61 1.46
N VAL A 52 4.68 3.55 1.36
CA VAL A 52 5.58 3.63 2.52
C VAL A 52 5.35 4.92 3.31
N ASN A 53 5.26 6.07 2.64
CA ASN A 53 4.98 7.34 3.31
C ASN A 53 3.63 7.34 4.03
N ASN A 54 2.57 6.81 3.41
CA ASN A 54 1.25 6.69 4.05
C ASN A 54 1.33 5.76 5.27
N ALA A 55 2.03 4.63 5.14
CA ALA A 55 2.18 3.63 6.21
C ALA A 55 2.93 4.20 7.42
N LEU A 56 4.02 4.94 7.20
CA LEU A 56 4.76 5.60 8.27
C LEU A 56 3.93 6.67 8.98
N ALA A 57 3.16 7.47 8.23
CA ALA A 57 2.27 8.48 8.81
C ALA A 57 1.14 7.85 9.65
N ILE A 58 0.54 6.75 9.18
CA ILE A 58 -0.45 6.00 9.95
C ILE A 58 0.19 5.41 11.21
N LEU A 59 1.36 4.77 11.09
CA LEU A 59 2.07 4.15 12.20
C LEU A 59 2.35 5.16 13.32
N GLU A 60 2.88 6.34 12.97
CA GLU A 60 3.17 7.40 13.94
C GLU A 60 1.91 7.84 14.72
N ASN A 61 0.78 8.05 14.02
CA ASN A 61 -0.47 8.48 14.64
C ASN A 61 -1.13 7.37 15.48
N GLU A 62 -1.09 6.13 15.00
CA GLU A 62 -1.70 4.99 15.70
C GLU A 62 -0.92 4.61 16.95
N GLU A 63 0.42 4.69 16.93
CA GLU A 63 1.27 4.42 18.10
C GLU A 63 0.91 5.30 19.30
N GLU A 64 0.63 6.58 19.08
CA GLU A 64 0.20 7.48 20.14
C GLU A 64 -1.15 7.04 20.75
N GLY A 65 -2.10 6.65 19.89
CA GLY A 65 -3.41 6.14 20.32
C GLY A 65 -3.34 4.77 21.00
N ARG A 66 -2.39 3.92 20.62
CA ARG A 66 -2.16 2.61 21.25
C ARG A 66 -1.54 2.76 22.64
N LYS A 67 -0.57 3.68 22.80
CA LYS A 67 0.01 4.03 24.10
C LYS A 67 -1.05 4.50 25.09
N ARG A 68 -1.97 5.39 24.67
CA ARG A 68 -3.10 5.83 25.50
C ARG A 68 -4.03 4.69 25.93
N ARG A 69 -4.16 3.64 25.12
CA ARG A 69 -5.00 2.46 25.36
C ARG A 69 -4.26 1.30 26.04
N ALA A 70 -2.98 1.47 26.39
CA ALA A 70 -2.11 0.41 26.90
C ALA A 70 -2.09 -0.86 26.02
N LEU A 71 -2.18 -0.67 24.70
CA LEU A 71 -2.03 -1.76 23.72
C LEU A 71 -0.55 -2.01 23.42
N PRO A 72 -0.15 -3.24 23.04
CA PRO A 72 1.21 -3.52 22.59
C PRO A 72 1.62 -2.59 21.42
N ALA A 73 2.88 -2.15 21.43
CA ALA A 73 3.44 -1.39 20.31
C ALA A 73 3.42 -2.24 19.04
N LEU A 74 3.21 -1.58 17.90
CA LEU A 74 3.34 -2.17 16.58
C LEU A 74 4.82 -2.32 16.22
N ASN A 75 5.12 -3.28 15.36
CA ASN A 75 6.45 -3.51 14.82
C ASN A 75 6.68 -2.65 13.56
N PRO A 76 7.54 -1.61 13.62
CA PRO A 76 7.80 -0.74 12.48
C PRO A 76 8.46 -1.46 11.29
N LEU A 77 9.28 -2.48 11.56
CA LEU A 77 9.92 -3.27 10.50
C LEU A 77 8.86 -4.02 9.67
N ASN A 78 7.86 -4.63 10.32
CA ASN A 78 6.75 -5.28 9.63
C ASN A 78 5.98 -4.31 8.73
N VAL A 79 5.71 -3.09 9.22
CA VAL A 79 5.03 -2.03 8.45
C VAL A 79 5.87 -1.62 7.24
N ILE A 80 7.16 -1.32 7.45
CA ILE A 80 8.07 -0.84 6.41
C ILE A 80 8.29 -1.89 5.34
N LEU A 81 8.66 -3.12 5.73
CA LEU A 81 8.92 -4.19 4.78
C LEU A 81 7.64 -4.65 4.09
N GLY A 82 6.52 -4.71 4.82
CA GLY A 82 5.20 -4.97 4.25
C GLY A 82 4.84 -3.96 3.15
N ALA A 83 5.02 -2.67 3.41
CA ALA A 83 4.78 -1.61 2.42
C ALA A 83 5.77 -1.66 1.24
N LEU A 84 7.07 -1.90 1.48
CA LEU A 84 8.08 -1.99 0.42
C LEU A 84 7.87 -3.20 -0.51
N LEU A 85 7.31 -4.30 0.00
CA LEU A 85 7.22 -5.57 -0.72
C LEU A 85 5.80 -5.93 -1.18
N HIS A 86 4.78 -5.14 -0.84
CA HIS A 86 3.37 -5.52 -1.03
C HIS A 86 3.01 -5.92 -2.47
N ASP A 87 3.62 -5.27 -3.47
CA ASP A 87 3.34 -5.50 -4.90
C ASP A 87 4.38 -6.39 -5.60
N VAL A 88 5.44 -6.84 -4.89
CA VAL A 88 6.51 -7.67 -5.49
C VAL A 88 5.97 -8.99 -6.04
N GLU A 89 4.94 -9.56 -5.40
CA GLU A 89 4.32 -10.81 -5.80
C GLU A 89 2.90 -10.66 -6.38
N ASP A 90 2.57 -9.51 -6.98
CA ASP A 90 1.27 -9.36 -7.64
C ASP A 90 1.17 -10.33 -8.85
N LYS A 91 0.18 -11.23 -8.77
CA LYS A 91 -0.15 -12.24 -9.78
C LYS A 91 -0.46 -11.63 -11.16
N LYS A 92 -0.76 -10.33 -11.26
CA LYS A 92 -0.94 -9.64 -12.54
C LYS A 92 0.36 -9.55 -13.36
N TYR A 93 1.52 -9.61 -12.71
CA TYR A 93 2.83 -9.36 -13.34
C TYR A 93 3.81 -10.55 -13.19
N ILE A 94 3.51 -11.52 -12.31
CA ILE A 94 4.26 -12.78 -12.26
C ILE A 94 3.82 -13.69 -13.41
N THR A 95 4.75 -13.95 -14.33
CA THR A 95 4.66 -15.09 -15.26
C THR A 95 4.94 -16.38 -14.47
N SER A 96 4.04 -17.35 -14.55
CA SER A 96 3.87 -18.52 -13.65
C SER A 96 5.03 -19.51 -13.48
N ASP A 97 6.26 -19.19 -13.91
CA ASP A 97 7.35 -20.16 -14.04
C ASP A 97 8.42 -20.09 -12.93
N SER A 98 8.46 -19.05 -12.08
CA SER A 98 9.42 -19.03 -10.96
C SER A 98 8.86 -19.73 -9.72
N LYS A 99 9.44 -20.89 -9.38
CA LYS A 99 9.15 -21.60 -8.11
C LYS A 99 9.63 -20.85 -6.87
N GLU A 100 10.55 -19.91 -7.02
CA GLU A 100 11.18 -19.17 -5.93
C GLU A 100 10.45 -17.83 -5.69
N SER A 101 10.12 -17.54 -4.43
CA SER A 101 9.46 -16.30 -4.00
C SER A 101 10.47 -15.16 -3.97
N PRO A 102 10.34 -14.11 -4.81
CA PRO A 102 11.25 -12.96 -4.79
C PRO A 102 11.24 -12.24 -3.44
N LEU A 103 10.07 -12.22 -2.77
CA LEU A 103 9.91 -11.68 -1.42
C LEU A 103 10.75 -12.47 -0.42
N ALA A 104 10.57 -13.79 -0.36
CA ALA A 104 11.30 -14.62 0.61
C ALA A 104 12.81 -14.54 0.38
N LYS A 105 13.24 -14.57 -0.89
CA LYS A 105 14.65 -14.42 -1.27
C LYS A 105 15.23 -13.09 -0.80
N ALA A 106 14.54 -11.98 -1.07
CA ALA A 106 15.00 -10.65 -0.64
C ALA A 106 15.15 -10.55 0.88
N ILE A 107 14.22 -11.15 1.64
CA ILE A 107 14.26 -11.18 3.11
C ILE A 107 15.43 -12.03 3.63
N LEU A 108 15.70 -13.19 3.03
CA LEU A 108 16.84 -14.05 3.38
C LEU A 108 18.18 -13.39 3.02
N ASP A 109 18.29 -12.80 1.83
CA ASP A 109 19.47 -12.03 1.39
C ASP A 109 19.71 -10.80 2.26
N ALA A 110 18.65 -10.24 2.85
CA ALA A 110 18.76 -9.17 3.84
C ALA A 110 19.35 -9.64 5.18
N GLY A 111 19.34 -10.95 5.45
CA GLY A 111 19.89 -11.58 6.66
C GLY A 111 18.82 -11.90 7.71
N MET A 112 17.54 -11.98 7.32
CA MET A 112 16.43 -12.39 8.19
C MET A 112 16.16 -13.89 8.06
N SER A 113 15.43 -14.47 9.01
CA SER A 113 15.14 -15.90 9.02
C SER A 113 14.01 -16.30 8.08
N GLU A 114 13.92 -17.59 7.76
CA GLU A 114 12.81 -18.15 6.96
C GLU A 114 11.46 -17.95 7.66
N GLU A 115 11.41 -18.07 8.99
CA GLU A 115 10.18 -17.84 9.76
C GLU A 115 9.68 -16.41 9.61
N TYR A 116 10.59 -15.44 9.64
CA TYR A 116 10.25 -14.03 9.42
C TYR A 116 9.79 -13.77 7.99
N ALA A 117 10.43 -14.41 7.00
CA ALA A 117 10.00 -14.33 5.60
C ALA A 117 8.57 -14.86 5.40
N GLU A 118 8.22 -15.99 6.02
CA GLU A 118 6.87 -16.55 5.95
C GLU A 118 5.83 -15.66 6.68
N GLN A 119 6.19 -15.05 7.81
CA GLN A 119 5.32 -14.05 8.47
C GLN A 119 5.06 -12.85 7.55
N LEU A 120 6.10 -12.29 6.93
CA LEU A 120 5.94 -11.14 6.03
C LEU A 120 5.17 -11.49 4.76
N LYS A 121 5.34 -12.71 4.25
CA LYS A 121 4.58 -13.22 3.12
C LYS A 121 3.08 -13.32 3.43
N LEU A 122 2.70 -13.74 4.64
CA LEU A 122 1.31 -13.75 5.09
C LEU A 122 0.71 -12.33 5.14
N LEU A 123 1.48 -11.36 5.64
CA LEU A 123 1.10 -9.94 5.65
C LEU A 123 0.89 -9.45 4.21
N VAL A 124 1.91 -9.54 3.36
CA VAL A 124 1.88 -9.04 1.97
C VAL A 124 0.76 -9.68 1.15
N ALA A 125 0.58 -10.99 1.23
CA ALA A 125 -0.47 -11.71 0.50
C ALA A 125 -1.90 -11.28 0.90
N SER A 126 -2.04 -10.54 2.00
CA SER A 126 -3.32 -10.09 2.54
C SER A 126 -3.56 -8.59 2.35
N VAL A 127 -2.62 -7.83 1.76
CA VAL A 127 -2.74 -6.37 1.58
C VAL A 127 -3.82 -6.00 0.56
N SER A 128 -3.86 -6.70 -0.58
CA SER A 128 -4.68 -6.26 -1.72
C SER A 128 -6.18 -6.21 -1.43
N TYR A 129 -6.89 -5.28 -2.08
CA TYR A 129 -8.37 -5.23 -2.04
C TYR A 129 -9.01 -6.57 -2.43
N SER A 130 -8.49 -7.20 -3.48
CA SER A 130 -9.04 -8.45 -4.01
C SER A 130 -8.86 -9.63 -3.04
N SER A 131 -7.78 -9.68 -2.26
CA SER A 131 -7.61 -10.70 -1.23
C SER A 131 -8.62 -10.52 -0.08
N GLU A 132 -8.87 -9.29 0.36
CA GLU A 132 -9.86 -9.04 1.41
C GLU A 132 -11.28 -9.39 0.97
N ILE A 133 -11.70 -8.97 -0.23
CA ILE A 133 -13.05 -9.28 -0.73
C ILE A 133 -13.28 -10.79 -0.90
N LYS A 134 -12.25 -11.54 -1.32
CA LYS A 134 -12.36 -12.99 -1.50
C LYS A 134 -12.48 -13.76 -0.18
N ASN A 135 -11.82 -13.29 0.88
CA ASN A 135 -11.87 -13.95 2.19
C ASN A 135 -11.74 -12.93 3.33
N PRO A 136 -12.84 -12.24 3.70
CA PRO A 136 -12.79 -11.20 4.72
C PRO A 136 -12.55 -11.76 6.12
N GLN A 137 -12.95 -13.01 6.39
CA GLN A 137 -12.70 -13.64 7.69
C GLN A 137 -11.21 -13.88 7.89
N ARG A 138 -10.50 -14.41 6.88
CA ARG A 138 -9.04 -14.59 6.96
C ARG A 138 -8.31 -13.29 7.27
N VAL A 139 -8.71 -12.17 6.65
CA VAL A 139 -8.10 -10.87 6.94
C VAL A 139 -8.36 -10.45 8.38
N ARG A 140 -9.58 -10.64 8.90
CA ARG A 140 -9.89 -10.38 10.32
C ARG A 140 -9.01 -11.21 11.25
N ASP A 141 -8.90 -12.51 11.01
CA ASP A 141 -8.08 -13.40 11.83
C ASP A 141 -6.59 -12.99 11.78
N LEU A 142 -6.09 -12.60 10.61
CA LEU A 142 -4.71 -12.12 10.48
C LEU A 142 -4.46 -10.77 11.16
N LEU A 143 -5.45 -9.87 11.20
CA LEU A 143 -5.33 -8.59 11.89
C LEU A 143 -5.16 -8.75 13.40
N GLU A 144 -5.68 -9.84 13.99
CA GLU A 144 -5.48 -10.15 15.41
C GLU A 144 -4.04 -10.60 15.71
N VAL A 145 -3.39 -11.27 14.76
CA VAL A 145 -2.04 -11.84 14.92
C VAL A 145 -0.95 -10.90 14.38
N ILE A 146 -1.27 -10.12 13.35
CA ILE A 146 -0.37 -9.22 12.62
C ILE A 146 -1.08 -7.87 12.47
N PRO A 147 -1.18 -7.05 13.54
CA PRO A 147 -1.90 -5.79 13.51
C PRO A 147 -1.32 -4.76 12.53
N GLU A 148 -0.05 -4.89 12.13
CA GLU A 148 0.58 -4.06 11.11
C GLU A 148 -0.06 -4.21 9.73
N LEU A 149 -0.75 -5.34 9.47
CA LEU A 149 -1.53 -5.53 8.25
C LEU A 149 -2.57 -4.41 8.06
N ALA A 150 -3.17 -3.91 9.15
CA ALA A 150 -4.12 -2.79 9.11
C ALA A 150 -3.50 -1.55 8.47
N ILE A 151 -2.26 -1.24 8.89
CA ILE A 151 -1.53 -0.06 8.42
C ILE A 151 -1.19 -0.19 6.95
N VAL A 152 -0.66 -1.34 6.54
CA VAL A 152 -0.22 -1.55 5.15
C VAL A 152 -1.42 -1.59 4.21
N GLN A 153 -2.54 -2.20 4.62
CA GLN A 153 -3.80 -2.17 3.86
C GLN A 153 -4.33 -0.75 3.67
N ASP A 154 -4.38 0.05 4.74
CA ASP A 154 -4.86 1.43 4.67
C ASP A 154 -3.91 2.28 3.81
N ALA A 155 -2.61 2.11 3.96
CA ALA A 155 -1.59 2.84 3.21
C ALA A 155 -1.67 2.61 1.70
N ASP A 156 -1.87 1.37 1.25
CA ASP A 156 -2.08 1.01 -0.15
C ASP A 156 -3.38 1.64 -0.69
N ARG A 157 -4.49 1.47 0.05
CA ARG A 157 -5.79 2.02 -0.34
C ARG A 157 -5.80 3.53 -0.43
N LEU A 158 -5.09 4.20 0.47
CA LEU A 158 -4.94 5.65 0.44
C LEU A 158 -4.31 6.11 -0.88
N ASP A 159 -3.36 5.36 -1.45
CA ASP A 159 -2.75 5.70 -2.75
C ASP A 159 -3.69 5.46 -3.94
N ALA A 160 -4.76 4.70 -3.75
CA ALA A 160 -5.81 4.50 -4.74
C ALA A 160 -6.88 5.60 -4.73
N ILE A 161 -6.86 6.53 -3.76
CA ILE A 161 -7.86 7.61 -3.61
C ILE A 161 -7.23 9.01 -3.58
N GLY A 162 -8.07 10.04 -3.66
CA GLY A 162 -7.65 11.44 -3.77
C GLY A 162 -7.06 11.77 -5.14
N ALA A 163 -6.30 12.86 -5.23
CA ALA A 163 -5.75 13.35 -6.50
C ALA A 163 -4.88 12.33 -7.24
N ILE A 164 -4.02 11.60 -6.51
CA ILE A 164 -3.21 10.52 -7.07
C ILE A 164 -4.11 9.37 -7.56
N GLY A 165 -5.11 8.99 -6.78
CA GLY A 165 -6.07 7.95 -7.16
C GLY A 165 -6.82 8.27 -8.45
N ILE A 166 -7.25 9.51 -8.63
CA ILE A 166 -7.88 10.00 -9.88
C ILE A 166 -6.90 9.82 -11.04
N GLY A 167 -5.67 10.33 -10.92
CA GLY A 167 -4.65 10.20 -11.96
C GLY A 167 -4.35 8.74 -12.33
N ARG A 168 -4.15 7.88 -11.32
CA ARG A 168 -3.90 6.44 -11.52
C ARG A 168 -5.08 5.74 -12.20
N CYS A 169 -6.32 6.08 -11.84
CA CYS A 169 -7.50 5.45 -12.41
C CYS A 169 -7.58 5.67 -13.94
N PHE A 170 -7.42 6.91 -14.39
CA PHE A 170 -7.44 7.25 -15.82
C PHE A 170 -6.21 6.70 -16.56
N THR A 171 -5.01 6.81 -15.98
CA THR A 171 -3.79 6.24 -16.58
C THR A 171 -3.92 4.74 -16.81
N PHE A 172 -4.42 4.00 -15.82
CA PHE A 172 -4.63 2.55 -15.96
C PHE A 172 -5.72 2.22 -16.99
N GLY A 173 -6.84 2.97 -16.98
CA GLY A 173 -7.92 2.81 -17.94
C GLY A 173 -7.45 2.98 -19.40
N GLY A 174 -6.68 4.03 -19.66
CA GLY A 174 -6.10 4.32 -20.96
C GLY A 174 -5.00 3.34 -21.37
N ALA A 175 -4.04 3.04 -20.48
CA ALA A 175 -2.90 2.17 -20.80
C ALA A 175 -3.30 0.72 -21.10
N LYS A 176 -4.31 0.18 -20.42
CA LYS A 176 -4.83 -1.17 -20.69
C LYS A 176 -5.86 -1.21 -21.82
N GLY A 177 -6.24 -0.06 -22.39
CA GLY A 177 -7.34 0.05 -23.38
C GLY A 177 -8.66 -0.52 -22.87
N ALA A 178 -8.83 -0.59 -21.55
CA ALA A 178 -9.84 -1.44 -20.91
C ALA A 178 -11.07 -0.65 -20.43
N ARG A 179 -10.97 0.68 -20.31
CA ARG A 179 -12.05 1.54 -19.78
C ARG A 179 -12.11 2.86 -20.52
N SER A 180 -13.32 3.27 -20.88
CA SER A 180 -13.56 4.64 -21.33
C SER A 180 -13.38 5.65 -20.18
N LEU A 181 -13.43 6.95 -20.48
CA LEU A 181 -13.44 7.97 -19.43
C LEU A 181 -14.67 7.81 -18.52
N ALA A 182 -15.85 7.53 -19.11
CA ALA A 182 -17.08 7.29 -18.35
C ALA A 182 -16.97 6.05 -17.44
N ASP A 183 -16.41 4.95 -17.94
CA ASP A 183 -16.17 3.75 -17.12
C ASP A 183 -15.14 4.00 -16.00
N SER A 184 -14.20 4.92 -16.23
CA SER A 184 -13.21 5.33 -15.22
C SER A 184 -13.86 6.16 -14.11
N ILE A 185 -14.83 7.02 -14.44
CA ILE A 185 -15.68 7.70 -13.46
C ILE A 185 -16.56 6.72 -12.70
N GLN A 186 -17.23 5.79 -13.39
CA GLN A 186 -18.06 4.77 -12.74
C GLN A 186 -17.25 3.92 -11.74
N HIS A 187 -15.97 3.67 -12.04
CA HIS A 187 -15.08 2.97 -11.11
C HIS A 187 -14.87 3.68 -9.77
N PHE A 188 -15.06 5.00 -9.72
CA PHE A 188 -14.98 5.75 -8.47
C PHE A 188 -16.06 5.28 -7.50
N ASP A 189 -17.30 5.13 -7.96
CA ASP A 189 -18.41 4.62 -7.15
C ASP A 189 -18.30 3.11 -6.91
N ASP A 190 -17.91 2.35 -7.93
CA ASP A 190 -17.84 0.90 -7.83
C ASP A 190 -16.80 0.43 -6.82
N LYS A 191 -15.71 1.20 -6.67
CA LYS A 191 -14.57 0.81 -5.83
C LYS A 191 -14.01 1.96 -5.00
N LEU A 192 -13.51 3.05 -5.61
CA LEU A 192 -12.62 3.99 -4.93
C LEU A 192 -13.27 4.65 -3.70
N LEU A 193 -14.51 5.12 -3.82
CA LEU A 193 -15.25 5.75 -2.73
C LEU A 193 -15.68 4.76 -1.64
N LYS A 194 -15.70 3.45 -1.93
CA LYS A 194 -15.96 2.40 -0.91
C LYS A 194 -14.76 2.15 -0.01
N LEU A 195 -13.54 2.51 -0.46
CA LEU A 195 -12.31 2.25 0.29
C LEU A 195 -12.28 3.01 1.63
N GLU A 196 -12.90 4.19 1.72
CA GLU A 196 -13.01 4.96 2.96
C GLU A 196 -13.65 4.14 4.09
N ALA A 197 -14.75 3.43 3.80
CA ALA A 197 -15.45 2.60 4.77
C ALA A 197 -14.70 1.30 5.11
N MET A 198 -13.68 0.94 4.32
CA MET A 198 -12.89 -0.27 4.50
C MET A 198 -11.59 -0.03 5.26
N MET A 199 -11.26 1.21 5.61
CA MET A 199 -10.08 1.55 6.40
C MET A 199 -10.14 0.88 7.77
N LYS A 200 -8.99 0.41 8.26
CA LYS A 200 -8.85 -0.36 9.50
C LYS A 200 -8.40 0.50 10.68
N THR A 201 -7.64 1.55 10.39
CA THR A 201 -7.06 2.46 11.37
C THR A 201 -7.84 3.78 11.42
N GLU A 202 -7.83 4.45 12.57
CA GLU A 202 -8.52 5.74 12.72
C GLU A 202 -7.79 6.81 11.90
N SER A 203 -6.44 6.81 11.91
CA SER A 203 -5.64 7.70 11.08
C SER A 203 -5.86 7.44 9.58
N GLY A 204 -5.89 6.18 9.15
CA GLY A 204 -6.16 5.80 7.76
C GLY A 204 -7.53 6.28 7.31
N LYS A 205 -8.56 6.10 8.15
CA LYS A 205 -9.91 6.59 7.89
C LYS A 205 -9.97 8.12 7.79
N ALA A 206 -9.33 8.85 8.69
CA ALA A 206 -9.29 10.31 8.64
C ALA A 206 -8.62 10.83 7.35
N MET A 207 -7.50 10.24 6.95
CA MET A 207 -6.83 10.54 5.68
C MET A 207 -7.71 10.18 4.48
N ALA A 208 -8.45 9.07 4.56
CA ALA A 208 -9.32 8.60 3.50
C ALA A 208 -10.54 9.49 3.30
N THR A 209 -11.15 10.01 4.37
CA THR A 209 -12.27 10.96 4.29
C THR A 209 -11.91 12.19 3.47
N GLU A 210 -10.75 12.80 3.72
CA GLU A 210 -10.29 13.95 2.93
C GLU A 210 -9.98 13.57 1.48
N ARG A 211 -9.36 12.41 1.24
CA ARG A 211 -9.07 11.95 -0.13
C ARG A 211 -10.34 11.60 -0.91
N SER A 212 -11.34 11.01 -0.27
CA SER A 212 -12.66 10.74 -0.84
C SER A 212 -13.43 12.03 -1.14
N ARG A 213 -13.34 13.04 -0.27
CA ARG A 213 -13.92 14.37 -0.53
C ARG A 213 -13.44 14.94 -1.86
N ARG A 214 -12.13 14.85 -2.13
CA ARG A 214 -11.52 15.31 -3.40
C ARG A 214 -12.04 14.53 -4.62
N ILE A 215 -12.30 13.23 -4.49
CA ILE A 215 -12.91 12.44 -5.57
C ILE A 215 -14.33 12.94 -5.84
N ARG A 216 -15.15 13.14 -4.80
CA ARG A 216 -16.53 13.64 -4.96
C ARG A 216 -16.56 15.03 -5.60
N GLU A 217 -15.63 15.90 -5.21
CA GLU A 217 -15.46 17.24 -5.80
C GLU A 217 -15.11 17.15 -7.29
N PHE A 218 -14.15 16.29 -7.66
CA PHE A 218 -13.81 16.03 -9.05
C PHE A 218 -14.99 15.46 -9.86
N VAL A 219 -15.78 14.54 -9.30
CA VAL A 219 -16.99 14.02 -9.95
C VAL A 219 -18.00 15.15 -10.20
N GLY A 220 -18.14 16.08 -9.26
CA GLY A 220 -18.99 17.26 -9.45
C GLY A 220 -18.55 18.14 -10.62
N TRP A 221 -17.25 18.41 -10.75
CA TRP A 221 -16.70 19.13 -11.91
C TRP A 221 -16.92 18.36 -13.21
N TRP A 222 -16.70 17.05 -13.19
CA TRP A 222 -16.94 16.18 -14.34
C TRP A 222 -18.39 16.27 -14.82
N GLN A 223 -19.37 16.19 -13.91
CA GLN A 223 -20.80 16.26 -14.23
C GLN A 223 -21.18 17.60 -14.87
N ASP A 224 -20.73 18.71 -14.28
CA ASP A 224 -20.94 20.06 -14.82
C ASP A 224 -20.38 20.20 -16.24
N GLU A 225 -19.17 19.71 -16.49
CA GLU A 225 -18.50 19.79 -17.80
C GLU A 225 -19.18 18.94 -18.88
N ILE A 226 -19.79 17.80 -18.53
CA ILE A 226 -20.55 16.97 -19.48
C ILE A 226 -22.02 17.39 -19.61
N GLY A 227 -22.45 18.44 -18.89
CA GLY A 227 -23.80 18.98 -18.91
C GLY A 227 -24.83 18.13 -18.17
N GLN A 228 -24.45 17.48 -17.07
CA GLN A 228 -25.32 16.67 -16.20
C GLN A 228 -25.47 17.26 -14.79
#